data_AF-A0A1H3C4V2-F1
#
_entry.id   AF-A0A1H3C4V2-F1
#
_cell.length_a   1.000
_cell.length_b   1.000
_cell.length_c   1.000
_cell.angle_alpha   90.00
_cell.angle_beta   90.00
_cell.angle_gamma   90.00
#
_symmetry.space_group_name_H-M   'P 1'
#
loop_
_entity.id
_entity.type
_entity.pdbx_description
1 polymer ?
#
loop_
_entity_poly.entity_id
_entity_poly.type
_entity_poly.pdbx_seq_one_letter_code
_entity_poly.pdbx_strand_id
1 'polypeptide(L)'
;MIWKSNTHEFTATVCQRTGAPCPALAQMARALTQAISTAGRVTTSGFQVEGSSELSHCPEGCVARFRAQSNQIRVFCGTDPEIAADLLDDYANMMFGTEPVSLPSSVLATPPCAMLEASVLTQHSDVRLSPQACI
;
A
#
# COMPACT_ATOMS: atom_id res chain seq x y z
N MET A 1 11.72 -4.01 -1.41
CA MET A 1 11.49 -4.84 -2.62
C MET A 1 10.47 -4.11 -3.48
N ILE A 2 10.69 -4.02 -4.79
CA ILE A 2 9.76 -3.40 -5.74
C ILE A 2 9.43 -4.42 -6.83
N TRP A 3 8.15 -4.62 -7.14
CA TRP A 3 7.72 -5.49 -8.24
C TRP A 3 6.45 -4.97 -8.89
N LYS A 4 6.10 -5.51 -10.06
CA LYS A 4 4.92 -5.09 -10.83
C LYS A 4 4.01 -6.26 -11.13
N SER A 5 2.72 -5.96 -11.20
CA SER A 5 1.72 -6.76 -11.89
C SER A 5 1.28 -6.02 -13.16
N ASN A 6 0.24 -6.50 -13.85
CA ASN A 6 -0.31 -5.79 -15.00
C ASN A 6 -1.03 -4.49 -14.62
N THR A 7 -1.47 -4.35 -13.37
CA THR A 7 -2.34 -3.25 -12.92
C THR A 7 -1.72 -2.38 -11.84
N HIS A 8 -0.81 -2.93 -11.03
CA HIS A 8 -0.22 -2.24 -9.88
C HIS A 8 1.30 -2.44 -9.82
N GLU A 9 2.01 -1.39 -9.41
CA GLU A 9 3.36 -1.44 -8.86
C GLU A 9 3.27 -1.64 -7.35
N PHE A 10 4.10 -2.52 -6.80
CA PHE A 10 4.17 -2.84 -5.40
C PHE A 10 5.54 -2.44 -4.86
N THR A 11 5.54 -1.69 -3.76
CA THR A 11 6.73 -1.29 -3.02
C THR A 11 6.57 -1.75 -1.58
N ALA A 12 7.54 -2.52 -1.09
CA ALA A 12 7.51 -3.07 0.27
C ALA A 12 8.83 -2.86 1.00
N THR A 13 8.74 -2.57 2.29
CA THR A 13 9.90 -2.53 3.20
C THR A 13 10.34 -3.94 3.61
N VAL A 14 11.55 -4.05 4.15
CA VAL A 14 11.99 -5.27 4.82
C VAL A 14 11.33 -5.36 6.19
N CYS A 15 11.06 -6.58 6.65
CA CYS A 15 10.50 -6.77 7.98
C CYS A 15 11.59 -6.57 9.04
N GLN A 16 11.38 -5.62 9.94
CA GLN A 16 12.32 -5.28 11.01
C GLN A 16 12.49 -6.40 12.05
N ARG A 17 11.52 -7.32 12.15
CA ARG A 17 11.61 -8.48 13.06
C ARG A 17 12.46 -9.62 12.47
N THR A 18 12.39 -9.84 11.16
CA THR A 18 13.04 -10.99 10.50
C THR A 18 14.27 -10.61 9.68
N GLY A 19 14.47 -9.32 9.39
CA GLY A 19 15.52 -8.83 8.50
C GLY A 19 15.30 -9.17 7.01
N ALA A 20 14.16 -9.75 6.65
CA ALA A 20 13.87 -10.25 5.32
C ALA A 20 12.53 -9.70 4.77
N PRO A 21 12.28 -9.77 3.45
CA PRO A 21 10.96 -9.48 2.89
C PRO A 21 9.89 -10.40 3.49
N CYS A 22 8.76 -9.84 3.92
CA CYS A 22 7.68 -10.62 4.52
C CYS A 22 6.83 -11.33 3.43
N PRO A 23 6.82 -12.67 3.35
CA PRO A 23 6.08 -13.38 2.31
C PRO A 23 4.56 -13.26 2.49
N ALA A 24 4.06 -13.29 3.73
CA ALA A 24 2.63 -13.14 4.00
C ALA A 24 2.10 -11.75 3.64
N LEU A 25 2.88 -10.70 3.86
CA LEU A 25 2.56 -9.34 3.44
C LEU A 25 2.40 -9.25 1.92
N ALA A 26 3.34 -9.84 1.17
CA ALA A 26 3.28 -9.86 -0.29
C ALA A 26 2.05 -10.62 -0.81
N GLN A 27 1.68 -11.74 -0.18
CA GLN A 27 0.48 -12.50 -0.55
C GLN A 27 -0.81 -11.76 -0.21
N MET A 28 -0.89 -11.15 0.98
CA MET A 28 -2.03 -10.34 1.40
C MET A 28 -2.28 -9.19 0.44
N ALA A 29 -1.22 -8.47 0.04
CA ALA A 29 -1.34 -7.37 -0.91
C ALA A 29 -1.91 -7.82 -2.26
N ARG A 30 -1.45 -8.95 -2.79
CA ARG A 30 -1.99 -9.53 -4.04
C ARG A 30 -3.47 -9.88 -3.91
N ALA A 31 -3.86 -10.50 -2.80
CA ALA A 31 -5.25 -10.85 -2.53
C ALA A 31 -6.14 -9.59 -2.44
N LEU A 32 -5.68 -8.54 -1.75
CA LEU A 32 -6.38 -7.27 -1.67
C LEU A 32 -6.53 -6.61 -3.04
N THR A 33 -5.46 -6.55 -3.84
CA THR A 33 -5.51 -6.01 -5.20
C THR A 33 -6.55 -6.74 -6.06
N GLN A 34 -6.59 -8.07 -5.98
CA GLN A 34 -7.57 -8.87 -6.72
C GLN A 34 -9.01 -8.61 -6.24
N ALA A 35 -9.21 -8.54 -4.92
CA ALA A 35 -10.53 -8.29 -4.32
C ALA A 35 -11.06 -6.90 -4.71
N ILE A 36 -10.24 -5.86 -4.59
CA ILE A 36 -10.62 -4.49 -4.96
C ILE A 36 -10.85 -4.37 -6.48
N SER A 37 -10.02 -4.99 -7.31
CA SER A 37 -10.23 -5.00 -8.76
C SER A 37 -11.55 -5.65 -9.16
N THR A 38 -11.96 -6.70 -8.43
CA THR A 38 -13.24 -7.37 -8.64
C THR A 38 -14.41 -6.47 -8.20
N ALA A 39 -14.31 -5.89 -7.00
CA ALA A 39 -15.32 -4.98 -6.46
C ALA A 39 -15.50 -3.72 -7.32
N GLY A 40 -14.40 -3.17 -7.86
CA GLY A 40 -14.41 -1.95 -8.68
C GLY A 40 -15.29 -2.01 -9.93
N ARG A 41 -15.71 -3.20 -10.37
CA ARG A 41 -16.67 -3.36 -11.49
C ARG A 41 -18.11 -3.01 -11.11
N VAL A 42 -18.42 -2.98 -9.82
CA VAL A 42 -19.79 -2.75 -9.29
C VAL A 42 -19.84 -1.64 -8.24
N THR A 43 -18.70 -1.03 -7.91
CA THR A 43 -18.59 0.06 -6.93
C THR A 43 -18.14 1.37 -7.59
N THR A 44 -18.19 2.46 -6.83
CA THR A 44 -17.67 3.76 -7.28
C THR A 44 -16.16 3.85 -7.09
N SER A 45 -15.53 4.87 -7.68
CA SER A 45 -14.09 5.14 -7.53
C SER A 45 -13.66 5.42 -6.08
N GLY A 46 -14.57 5.96 -5.26
CA GLY A 46 -14.36 6.22 -3.83
C GLY A 46 -14.59 5.01 -2.92
N PHE A 47 -14.85 3.82 -3.48
CA PHE A 47 -15.01 2.62 -2.68
C PHE A 47 -13.69 2.24 -1.99
N GLN A 48 -13.79 1.98 -0.69
CA GLN A 48 -12.66 1.70 0.18
C GLN A 48 -13.03 0.59 1.15
N VAL A 49 -12.07 -0.28 1.43
CA VAL A 49 -12.16 -1.28 2.49
C VAL A 49 -11.02 -1.08 3.47
N GLU A 50 -11.35 -1.06 4.75
CA GLU A 50 -10.38 -1.05 5.84
C GLU A 50 -10.60 -2.27 6.73
N GLY A 51 -9.51 -2.73 7.34
CA GLY A 51 -9.62 -3.80 8.32
C GLY A 51 -8.28 -4.23 8.89
N SER A 52 -8.34 -5.33 9.62
CA SER A 52 -7.18 -6.03 10.15
C SER A 52 -7.27 -7.53 9.86
N SER A 53 -6.12 -8.18 9.87
CA SER A 53 -6.00 -9.63 9.71
C SER A 53 -4.76 -10.14 10.42
N GLU A 54 -4.76 -11.40 10.82
CA GLU A 54 -3.58 -12.08 11.34
C GLU A 54 -2.84 -12.80 10.20
N LEU A 55 -1.53 -12.56 10.09
CA LEU A 55 -0.68 -13.20 9.11
C LEU A 55 -0.01 -14.45 9.72
N SER A 56 -0.43 -15.62 9.24
CA SER A 56 -0.03 -16.94 9.76
C SER A 56 1.39 -17.42 9.40
N HIS A 57 2.31 -16.51 9.05
CA HIS A 57 3.67 -16.85 8.61
C HIS A 57 4.78 -16.14 9.42
N CYS A 58 4.42 -15.48 10.51
CA CYS A 58 5.38 -14.95 11.49
C CYS A 58 5.35 -15.82 12.75
N PRO A 59 6.50 -16.26 13.29
CA PRO A 59 6.56 -17.08 14.51
C PRO A 59 5.89 -16.42 15.72
N GLU A 60 5.97 -15.10 15.82
CA GLU A 60 5.40 -14.30 16.91
C GLU A 60 3.94 -13.89 16.66
N GLY A 61 3.35 -14.29 15.53
CA GLY A 61 2.12 -13.69 15.02
C GLY A 61 2.36 -12.26 14.52
N CYS A 62 1.63 -11.88 13.48
CA CYS A 62 1.74 -10.52 12.94
C CYS A 62 0.37 -10.02 12.52
N VAL A 63 -0.16 -9.06 13.27
CA VAL A 63 -1.41 -8.39 12.92
C VAL A 63 -1.10 -7.37 11.83
N ALA A 64 -1.76 -7.51 10.69
CA ALA A 64 -1.70 -6.59 9.58
C ALA A 64 -2.97 -5.76 9.53
N ARG A 65 -2.82 -4.44 9.43
CA ARG A 65 -3.90 -3.49 9.14
C ARG A 65 -3.81 -3.04 7.71
N PHE A 66 -4.94 -2.77 7.07
CA PHE A 66 -4.95 -2.37 5.68
C PHE A 66 -6.02 -1.35 5.38
N ARG A 67 -5.73 -0.54 4.36
CA ARG A 67 -6.65 0.38 3.70
C ARG A 67 -6.50 0.15 2.22
N ALA A 68 -7.59 -0.23 1.55
CA ALA A 68 -7.57 -0.68 0.18
C ALA A 68 -8.61 0.09 -0.65
N GLN A 69 -8.11 0.85 -1.61
CA GLN A 69 -8.87 1.56 -2.62
C GLN A 69 -8.43 1.11 -4.02
N SER A 70 -9.20 1.48 -5.04
CA SER A 70 -8.93 1.10 -6.43
C SER A 70 -7.62 1.62 -7.01
N ASN A 71 -7.12 2.76 -6.50
CA ASN A 71 -5.89 3.42 -6.96
C ASN A 71 -4.67 3.12 -6.07
N GLN A 72 -4.90 2.81 -4.79
CA GLN A 72 -3.86 2.63 -3.79
C GLN A 72 -4.30 1.63 -2.72
N ILE A 73 -3.39 0.72 -2.36
CA ILE A 73 -3.58 -0.24 -1.28
C ILE A 73 -2.38 -0.14 -0.36
N ARG A 74 -2.65 -0.04 0.94
CA ARG A 74 -1.62 0.01 1.98
C ARG A 74 -1.85 -1.07 3.01
N VAL A 75 -0.76 -1.70 3.42
CA VAL A 75 -0.76 -2.73 4.46
C VAL A 75 0.36 -2.45 5.45
N PHE A 76 0.00 -2.49 6.73
CA PHE A 76 0.85 -2.16 7.88
C PHE A 76 0.90 -3.35 8.84
N CYS A 77 2.09 -3.93 9.01
CA CYS A 77 2.28 -5.12 9.84
C CYS A 77 2.85 -4.77 11.21
N GLY A 78 2.38 -5.43 12.27
CA GLY A 78 2.99 -5.39 13.59
C GLY A 78 2.96 -4.02 14.27
N THR A 79 1.94 -3.22 13.96
CA THR A 79 1.66 -1.93 14.59
C THR A 79 0.53 -2.05 15.61
N ASP A 80 0.32 -1.02 16.40
CA ASP A 80 -0.75 -0.98 17.42
C ASP A 80 -2.14 -0.91 16.74
N PRO A 81 -3.10 -1.77 17.15
CA PRO A 81 -4.45 -1.79 16.59
C PRO A 81 -5.25 -0.50 16.83
N GLU A 82 -4.89 0.31 17.83
CA GLU A 82 -5.62 1.54 18.17
C GLU A 82 -5.11 2.78 17.42
N ILE A 83 -4.00 2.69 16.68
CA ILE A 83 -3.49 3.82 15.89
C ILE A 83 -4.52 4.27 14.84
N ALA A 84 -4.72 5.57 14.71
CA ALA A 84 -5.57 6.11 13.65
C ALA A 84 -4.99 5.76 12.27
N ALA A 85 -5.84 5.29 11.34
CA ALA A 85 -5.40 4.90 10.01
C ALA A 85 -4.72 6.05 9.24
N ASP A 86 -5.16 7.30 9.48
CA ASP A 86 -4.55 8.48 8.84
C ASP A 86 -3.10 8.70 9.30
N LEU A 87 -2.75 8.40 10.55
CA LEU A 87 -1.36 8.46 11.03
C LEU A 87 -0.48 7.39 10.36
N LEU A 88 -1.04 6.20 10.09
CA LEU A 88 -0.34 5.17 9.33
C LEU A 88 -0.12 5.61 7.88
N ASP A 89 -1.08 6.32 7.30
CA ASP A 89 -0.96 6.87 5.95
C ASP A 89 0.07 7.99 5.85
N ASP A 90 0.14 8.88 6.83
CA ASP A 90 1.19 9.90 6.90
C ASP A 90 2.58 9.27 7.00
N TYR A 91 2.70 8.22 7.83
CA TYR A 91 3.94 7.45 7.95
C TYR A 91 4.31 6.73 6.64
N ALA A 92 3.32 6.18 5.92
CA ALA A 92 3.54 5.61 4.59
C ALA A 92 3.94 6.68 3.56
N ASN A 93 3.34 7.87 3.59
CA ASN A 93 3.70 8.98 2.71
C ASN A 93 5.16 9.41 2.92
N MET A 94 5.63 9.46 4.17
CA MET A 94 7.04 9.72 4.47
C MET A 94 7.98 8.64 3.90
N MET A 95 7.53 7.38 3.85
CA MET A 95 8.37 6.23 3.49
C MET A 95 8.35 5.89 1.99
N PHE A 96 7.22 6.09 1.33
CA PHE A 96 6.99 5.72 -0.07
C PHE A 96 6.73 6.93 -0.98
N GLY A 97 6.37 8.08 -0.41
CA GLY A 97 6.07 9.29 -1.16
C GLY A 97 7.30 9.88 -1.83
N THR A 98 7.03 10.66 -2.88
CA THR A 98 8.06 11.41 -3.62
C THR A 98 8.33 12.78 -3.02
N GLU A 99 7.43 13.29 -2.18
CA GLU A 99 7.56 14.59 -1.53
C GLU A 99 8.22 14.44 -0.15
N PRO A 100 9.12 15.37 0.23
CA PRO A 100 9.77 15.32 1.53
C PRO A 100 8.76 15.66 2.64
N VAL A 101 8.25 14.62 3.30
CA VAL A 101 7.42 14.75 4.51
C VAL A 101 8.31 14.53 5.73
N SER A 102 8.21 15.42 6.72
CA SER A 102 8.89 15.27 8.01
C SER A 102 7.87 14.98 9.10
N LEU A 103 8.05 13.87 9.82
CA LEU A 103 7.23 13.52 10.98
C LEU A 103 8.06 13.53 12.26
N PRO A 104 7.49 13.91 13.41
CA PRO A 104 8.16 13.76 14.70
C PRO A 104 8.52 12.30 14.95
N SER A 105 9.68 12.04 15.54
CA SER A 105 10.13 10.67 15.85
C SER A 105 9.18 9.92 16.79
N SER A 106 8.36 10.65 17.55
CA SER A 106 7.34 10.14 18.47
C SER A 106 5.95 9.97 17.85
N VAL A 107 5.80 10.13 16.53
CA VAL A 107 4.49 10.05 15.85
C VAL A 107 3.83 8.68 16.02
N LEU A 108 4.64 7.60 16.01
CA LEU A 108 4.19 6.24 16.28
C LEU A 108 5.02 5.65 17.41
N ALA A 109 4.37 5.29 18.51
CA ALA A 109 5.02 4.55 19.60
C ALA A 109 5.49 3.15 19.15
N THR A 110 4.69 2.51 18.30
CA THR A 110 4.97 1.20 17.72
C THR A 110 4.91 1.27 16.20
N PRO A 111 6.01 1.62 15.52
CA PRO A 111 6.03 1.70 14.06
C PRO A 111 5.79 0.31 13.45
N PRO A 112 5.16 0.22 12.26
CA PRO A 112 4.96 -1.04 11.58
C PRO A 112 6.28 -1.78 11.35
N CYS A 113 6.35 -3.06 11.69
CA CYS A 113 7.53 -3.87 11.46
C CYS A 113 7.77 -4.12 9.96
N ALA A 114 6.73 -4.06 9.14
CA ALA A 114 6.82 -4.13 7.68
C ALA A 114 5.66 -3.34 7.08
N MET A 115 5.87 -2.77 5.90
CA MET A 115 4.85 -2.01 5.17
C MET A 115 4.90 -2.33 3.69
N LEU A 116 3.76 -2.17 3.05
CA LEU A 116 3.62 -2.29 1.60
C LEU A 116 2.63 -1.26 1.08
N GLU A 117 3.00 -0.64 -0.04
CA GLU A 117 2.11 0.12 -0.89
C GLU A 117 1.97 -0.58 -2.25
N ALA A 118 0.73 -0.72 -2.74
CA ALA A 118 0.44 -1.07 -4.11
C ALA A 118 -0.28 0.11 -4.77
N SER A 119 0.33 0.68 -5.79
CA SER A 119 -0.19 1.85 -6.51
C SER A 119 -0.48 1.44 -7.94
N VAL A 120 -1.62 1.90 -8.49
CA VAL A 120 -2.01 1.57 -9.86
C VAL A 120 -0.93 2.05 -10.83
N LEU A 121 -0.55 1.20 -11.77
CA LEU A 121 0.25 1.60 -12.91
C LEU A 121 -0.60 2.57 -13.72
N THR A 122 -0.25 3.85 -13.70
CA THR A 122 -0.73 4.77 -14.72
C THR A 122 -0.30 4.19 -16.05
N GLN A 123 -1.27 3.66 -16.81
CA GLN A 123 -1.06 3.48 -18.23
C GLN A 123 -0.60 4.84 -18.73
N HIS A 124 0.59 4.92 -19.32
CA HIS A 124 0.98 6.09 -20.10
C HIS A 124 -0.14 6.30 -21.12
N SER A 125 -1.11 7.16 -20.77
CA SER A 125 -2.13 7.60 -21.69
C SER A 125 -1.37 8.30 -22.80
N ASP A 126 -1.39 7.65 -23.96
CA ASP A 126 -0.94 8.14 -25.24
C ASP A 126 -1.06 9.67 -25.29
N VAL A 127 0.08 10.36 -25.26
CA VAL A 127 0.15 11.79 -25.55
C VAL A 127 -0.38 11.90 -26.97
N ARG A 128 -1.67 12.25 -27.11
CA ARG A 128 -2.21 12.68 -28.40
C ARG A 128 -1.39 13.89 -28.84
N LEU A 129 -0.37 13.63 -29.66
CA LEU A 129 0.24 14.62 -30.54
C LEU A 129 -0.89 15.17 -31.40
N SER A 130 -1.44 16.30 -30.98
CA SER A 130 -2.33 17.10 -31.82
C SER A 130 -1.50 17.58 -33.02
N PRO A 131 -1.93 17.32 -34.27
CA PRO A 131 -1.27 17.92 -35.41
C PRO A 131 -1.46 19.43 -35.32
N GLN A 132 -0.36 20.16 -35.14
CA GLN A 132 -0.36 21.61 -35.31
C GLN A 132 -0.72 21.91 -36.76
N ALA A 133 -1.87 22.56 -36.95
CA ALA A 133 -2.22 23.20 -38.21
C ALA A 133 -1.28 24.40 -38.41
N CYS A 134 -0.42 24.33 -39.42
CA CYS A 134 0.28 25.49 -39.96
C CYS A 134 -0.74 26.36 -40.70
N ILE A 135 -0.86 27.62 -40.30
CA ILE A 135 -1.41 28.72 -41.10
C ILE A 135 -0.34 29.81 -41.12
#